data_AF-A0A7C2PK15-F1
#
_entry.id   AF-A0A7C2PK15-F1
#
_cell.length_a   1.000
_cell.length_b   1.000
_cell.length_c   1.000
_cell.angle_alpha   90.00
_cell.angle_beta   90.00
_cell.angle_gamma   90.00
#
_symmetry.space_group_name_H-M   'P 1'
#
loop_
_entity.id
_entity.type
_entity.pdbx_description
1 polymer ?
#
loop_
_entity_poly.entity_id
_entity_poly.type
_entity_poly.pdbx_seq_one_letter_code
_entity_poly.pdbx_strand_id
1 'polypeptide(L)'
;MSKSQYMAHQVNGFSLIDQVMNKQNNKELKTTVTLDFNKMPFLEDHAFHGRIVTPAVLFLEMIGENALLLFPDYHMPSIKRIDFKGFLWLNEDKATQVMTEIKVSDFKSDSVTIEGTIYYEHFNKTRQIKRKRMIAIFEALLKPANYQADLYYQFPFFLISDQIIEKEEIYPDLVGLGESFNQLDSVLQLSPEKGITGLLLKTDDKKQTESMNWLLGDPFIRDSAYHLASIFGNHVMGGFNVPFSMSGIHFHKALKDKSYFCLAQVIEHTSKESTYSLKIIDNHGLVVESYSRISYTYSVNIRNDPVHELIKKRMARIGELESLTQSIQQYIPDVGIWSVNMVQKIESFLLKHLTDDETSIYKKYLRKKSQVEFLGGRLLSKLCLLQTMKKKVTSMSDFTDLNIKRSDNGSPELFVQGYPKKMPFFSISHKNDYIFCTAHPNRKVGIDVEGVSERLIKVKEKYVSGEEETLLLTDSPDARDSHSSLIRRYTELWASKESIVKYLDSSFLDVAQKAVLKKIENNKFYFIYNDLNGRPFQLKTVNFTYSNHIFSILILGMD
;
A
#
# COMPACT_ATOMS: atom_id res chain seq x y z
N MET A 1 48.90 42.29 -2.98
CA MET A 1 48.02 41.24 -2.43
C MET A 1 47.00 40.86 -3.50
N SER A 2 47.24 39.75 -4.19
CA SER A 2 46.52 39.34 -5.40
C SER A 2 45.17 38.70 -5.08
N LYS A 3 44.13 39.21 -5.75
CA LYS A 3 42.80 38.58 -5.85
C LYS A 3 42.96 37.16 -6.37
N SER A 4 42.63 36.14 -5.56
CA SER A 4 42.50 34.77 -6.06
C SER A 4 41.29 34.72 -7.01
N GLN A 5 41.55 34.43 -8.28
CA GLN A 5 40.53 34.08 -9.26
C GLN A 5 39.79 32.84 -8.78
N TYR A 6 38.54 33.02 -8.35
CA TYR A 6 37.57 31.93 -8.25
C TYR A 6 37.23 31.52 -9.69
N MET A 7 37.89 30.50 -10.22
CA MET A 7 37.47 29.87 -11.47
C MET A 7 36.22 29.03 -11.19
N ALA A 8 35.08 29.50 -11.67
CA ALA A 8 33.84 28.73 -11.71
C ALA A 8 33.98 27.65 -12.78
N HIS A 9 34.40 26.45 -12.38
CA HIS A 9 34.24 25.27 -13.23
C HIS A 9 32.84 24.70 -12.98
N GLN A 10 32.05 24.61 -14.05
CA GLN A 10 30.84 23.80 -14.07
C GLN A 10 31.24 22.36 -13.74
N VAL A 11 30.63 21.76 -12.72
CA VAL A 11 31.05 20.44 -12.25
C VAL A 11 30.38 19.39 -13.12
N ASN A 12 31.10 18.90 -14.13
CA ASN A 12 30.61 17.87 -15.03
C ASN A 12 30.07 16.65 -14.26
N GLY A 13 28.86 16.21 -14.58
CA GLY A 13 28.23 15.01 -14.02
C GLY A 13 27.23 15.24 -12.89
N PHE A 14 27.10 16.47 -12.37
CA PHE A 14 26.16 16.83 -11.31
C PHE A 14 25.14 17.85 -11.80
N SER A 15 23.86 17.59 -11.57
CA SER A 15 22.74 18.40 -12.05
C SER A 15 22.37 19.55 -11.10
N LEU A 16 22.71 19.43 -9.82
CA LEU A 16 22.40 20.37 -8.74
C LEU A 16 23.66 20.99 -8.12
N ILE A 17 24.72 21.17 -8.92
CA ILE A 17 25.95 21.91 -8.55
C ILE A 17 26.40 22.80 -9.72
N ASP A 18 26.22 24.11 -9.58
CA ASP A 18 26.72 25.09 -10.56
C ASP A 18 28.20 25.42 -10.32
N GLN A 19 28.58 25.65 -9.06
CA GLN A 19 29.92 26.11 -8.70
C GLN A 19 30.39 25.56 -7.36
N VAL A 20 31.68 25.22 -7.30
CA VAL A 20 32.40 24.92 -6.05
C VAL A 20 32.99 26.21 -5.49
N MET A 21 32.51 26.65 -4.34
CA MET A 21 32.95 27.87 -3.68
C MET A 21 34.17 27.63 -2.78
N ASN A 22 34.21 26.47 -2.13
CA ASN A 22 35.32 26.02 -1.30
C ASN A 22 35.32 24.49 -1.27
N LYS A 23 36.49 23.87 -1.36
CA LYS A 23 36.67 22.44 -1.19
C LYS A 23 37.99 22.19 -0.46
N GLN A 24 37.89 21.69 0.76
CA GLN A 24 39.03 21.06 1.43
C GLN A 24 38.80 19.55 1.38
N ASN A 25 39.62 18.87 0.59
CA ASN A 25 39.49 17.43 0.34
C ASN A 25 39.28 16.65 1.65
N ASN A 26 38.24 15.82 1.65
CA ASN A 26 37.85 14.96 2.76
C ASN A 26 37.62 15.68 4.10
N LYS A 27 37.31 16.99 4.09
CA LYS A 27 37.04 17.77 5.30
C LYS A 27 35.80 18.64 5.19
N GLU A 28 35.75 19.51 4.18
CA GLU A 28 34.65 20.44 3.99
C GLU A 28 34.42 20.76 2.52
N LEU A 29 33.16 21.01 2.18
CA LEU A 29 32.73 21.40 0.85
C LEU A 29 31.69 22.50 0.97
N LYS A 30 31.78 23.49 0.08
CA LYS A 30 30.76 24.50 -0.13
C LYS A 30 30.49 24.66 -1.61
N THR A 31 29.23 24.54 -1.99
CA THR A 31 28.79 24.69 -3.39
C THR A 31 27.59 25.61 -3.48
N THR A 32 27.26 26.00 -4.71
CA THR A 32 26.05 26.71 -5.08
C THR A 32 25.32 25.98 -6.20
N VAL A 33 24.00 26.14 -6.24
CA VAL A 33 23.13 25.75 -7.35
C VAL A 33 22.08 26.83 -7.56
N THR A 34 21.72 27.07 -8.82
CA THR A 34 20.72 28.03 -9.24
C THR A 34 19.45 27.28 -9.64
N LEU A 35 18.40 27.46 -8.85
CA LEU A 35 17.06 26.98 -9.19
C LEU A 35 16.42 27.98 -10.16
N ASP A 36 16.17 27.52 -11.38
CA ASP A 36 15.70 28.32 -12.52
C ASP A 36 14.68 27.52 -13.32
N PHE A 37 13.52 28.10 -13.57
CA PHE A 37 12.41 27.48 -14.30
C PHE A 37 12.76 27.15 -15.75
N ASN A 38 13.69 27.88 -16.37
CA ASN A 38 14.13 27.55 -17.73
C ASN A 38 14.95 26.26 -17.78
N LYS A 39 15.66 25.94 -16.68
CA LYS A 39 16.47 24.72 -16.57
C LYS A 39 15.70 23.57 -15.91
N MET A 40 14.74 23.90 -15.06
CA MET A 40 13.98 22.97 -14.24
C MET A 40 12.48 23.32 -14.31
N PRO A 41 11.84 23.16 -15.49
CA PRO A 41 10.46 23.59 -15.71
C PRO A 41 9.44 22.84 -14.81
N PHE A 42 9.76 21.62 -14.36
CA PHE A 42 8.93 20.92 -13.38
C PHE A 42 8.74 21.70 -12.07
N LEU A 43 9.60 22.65 -11.72
CA LEU A 43 9.43 23.43 -10.48
C LEU A 43 8.10 24.18 -10.43
N GLU A 44 7.54 24.56 -11.58
CA GLU A 44 6.21 25.22 -11.67
C GLU A 44 5.09 24.34 -11.11
N ASP A 45 5.26 23.02 -11.24
CA ASP A 45 4.28 22.02 -10.86
C ASP A 45 4.39 21.64 -9.37
N HIS A 46 5.23 22.32 -8.59
CA HIS A 46 5.30 22.12 -7.14
C HIS A 46 5.04 23.43 -6.39
N ALA A 47 3.76 23.72 -6.21
CA ALA A 47 3.25 24.89 -5.53
C ALA A 47 2.50 24.53 -4.25
N PHE A 48 2.53 25.45 -3.30
CA PHE A 48 1.76 25.39 -2.07
C PHE A 48 1.04 26.73 -1.88
N HIS A 49 -0.30 26.71 -1.81
CA HIS A 49 -1.15 27.92 -1.83
C HIS A 49 -0.89 28.86 -3.02
N GLY A 50 -0.74 28.29 -4.22
CA GLY A 50 -0.49 29.05 -5.44
C GLY A 50 0.88 29.75 -5.47
N ARG A 51 1.79 29.39 -4.56
CA ARG A 51 3.18 29.86 -4.57
C ARG A 51 4.10 28.68 -4.77
N ILE A 52 5.02 28.82 -5.71
CA ILE A 52 5.98 27.77 -6.02
C ILE A 52 6.95 27.61 -4.85
N VAL A 53 7.16 26.36 -4.44
CA VAL A 53 8.03 25.98 -3.34
C VAL A 53 8.93 24.84 -3.79
N THR A 54 10.19 24.86 -3.36
CA THR A 54 11.12 23.79 -3.73
C THR A 54 10.69 22.46 -3.09
N PRO A 55 10.55 21.36 -3.87
CA PRO A 55 10.26 20.03 -3.35
C PRO A 55 11.31 19.55 -2.34
N ALA A 56 10.87 18.85 -1.29
CA ALA A 56 11.76 18.33 -0.26
C ALA A 56 12.81 17.35 -0.85
N VAL A 57 12.41 16.59 -1.87
CA VAL A 57 13.27 15.61 -2.56
C VAL A 57 14.49 16.22 -3.24
N LEU A 58 14.42 17.48 -3.71
CA LEU A 58 15.57 18.13 -4.33
C LEU A 58 16.70 18.39 -3.32
N PHE A 59 16.36 18.64 -2.06
CA PHE A 59 17.38 18.78 -1.02
C PHE A 59 18.10 17.46 -0.75
N LEU A 60 17.42 16.31 -0.90
CA LEU A 60 18.08 15.01 -0.78
C LEU A 60 19.07 14.78 -1.92
N GLU A 61 18.68 15.10 -3.17
CA GLU A 61 19.58 15.03 -4.33
C GLU A 61 20.78 15.99 -4.16
N MET A 62 20.57 17.22 -3.68
CA MET A 62 21.67 18.15 -3.38
C MET A 62 22.64 17.56 -2.36
N ILE A 63 22.15 16.88 -1.31
CA ILE A 63 23.01 16.20 -0.33
C ILE A 63 23.82 15.11 -1.02
N GLY A 64 23.18 14.26 -1.82
CA GLY A 64 23.83 13.17 -2.53
C GLY A 64 24.93 13.63 -3.47
N GLU A 65 24.62 14.59 -4.35
CA GLU A 65 25.60 15.12 -5.30
C GLU A 65 26.80 15.77 -4.60
N ASN A 66 26.55 16.55 -3.55
CA ASN A 66 27.63 17.19 -2.80
C ASN A 66 28.46 16.17 -1.99
N ALA A 67 27.83 15.11 -1.47
CA ALA A 67 28.52 14.02 -0.81
C ALA A 67 29.49 13.32 -1.77
N LEU A 68 29.06 13.01 -2.99
CA LEU A 68 29.92 12.38 -4.01
C LEU A 68 30.97 13.32 -4.58
N LEU A 69 30.68 14.61 -4.69
CA LEU A 69 31.70 15.58 -5.09
C LEU A 69 32.84 15.64 -4.05
N LEU A 70 32.53 15.49 -2.76
CA LEU A 70 33.52 15.43 -1.70
C LEU A 70 34.22 14.06 -1.63
N PHE A 71 33.48 12.97 -1.89
CA PHE A 71 33.97 11.58 -1.84
C PHE A 71 33.57 10.77 -3.09
N PRO A 72 34.32 10.90 -4.20
CA PRO A 72 33.97 10.27 -5.48
C PRO A 72 33.97 8.73 -5.48
N ASP A 73 34.77 8.10 -4.61
CA ASP A 73 34.89 6.64 -4.51
C ASP A 73 33.91 6.01 -3.51
N TYR A 74 32.95 6.81 -3.04
CA TYR A 74 31.92 6.40 -2.09
C TYR A 74 30.56 6.44 -2.76
N HIS A 75 29.57 5.85 -2.10
CA HIS A 75 28.16 6.13 -2.35
C HIS A 75 27.48 6.54 -1.05
N MET A 76 26.28 7.12 -1.16
CA MET A 76 25.49 7.55 -0.01
C MET A 76 24.31 6.59 0.21
N PRO A 77 24.48 5.50 0.98
CA PRO A 77 23.39 4.57 1.25
C PRO A 77 22.37 5.13 2.25
N SER A 78 22.68 6.21 2.98
CA SER A 78 21.77 6.72 3.99
C SER A 78 21.90 8.21 4.27
N ILE A 79 20.75 8.86 4.46
CA ILE A 79 20.64 10.14 5.18
C ILE A 79 20.06 9.82 6.55
N LYS A 80 20.87 9.98 7.60
CA LYS A 80 20.48 9.65 8.97
C LYS A 80 19.37 10.58 9.46
N ARG A 81 19.49 11.88 9.15
CA ARG A 81 18.48 12.88 9.47
C ARG A 81 18.55 14.06 8.51
N ILE A 82 17.40 14.65 8.22
CA ILE A 82 17.26 15.98 7.64
C ILE A 82 16.10 16.71 8.33
N ASP A 83 16.35 17.93 8.79
CA ASP A 83 15.34 18.80 9.40
C ASP A 83 15.18 20.06 8.57
N PHE A 84 13.97 20.30 8.07
CA PHE A 84 13.61 21.51 7.35
C PHE A 84 13.26 22.63 8.34
N LYS A 85 13.94 23.77 8.22
CA LYS A 85 13.76 24.97 9.05
C LYS A 85 12.81 25.99 8.44
N GLY A 86 12.39 25.76 7.19
CA GLY A 86 11.39 26.57 6.50
C GLY A 86 11.32 26.24 5.02
N PHE A 87 10.35 26.84 4.34
CA PHE A 87 10.17 26.70 2.90
C PHE A 87 11.15 27.56 2.11
N LEU A 88 11.60 27.05 0.97
CA LEU A 88 12.23 27.84 -0.07
C LEU A 88 11.19 28.21 -1.14
N TRP A 89 10.65 29.42 -1.01
CA TRP A 89 9.73 29.98 -2.00
C TRP A 89 10.49 30.47 -3.23
N LEU A 90 10.02 30.10 -4.41
CA LEU A 90 10.60 30.49 -5.70
C LEU A 90 9.75 31.58 -6.35
N ASN A 91 10.39 32.43 -7.16
CA ASN A 91 9.70 33.42 -7.99
C ASN A 91 10.00 33.10 -9.45
N GLU A 92 8.97 33.01 -10.28
CA GLU A 92 9.07 32.69 -11.70
C GLU A 92 10.04 33.64 -12.43
N ASP A 93 9.98 34.92 -12.12
CA ASP A 93 10.81 35.96 -12.74
C ASP A 93 12.28 35.96 -12.28
N LYS A 94 12.63 35.15 -11.29
CA LYS A 94 13.96 35.23 -10.66
C LYS A 94 14.52 33.89 -10.20
N ALA A 95 15.59 33.50 -10.88
CA ALA A 95 16.45 32.41 -10.47
C ALA A 95 16.96 32.58 -9.03
N THR A 96 16.90 31.50 -8.26
CA THR A 96 17.25 31.50 -6.83
C THR A 96 18.51 30.68 -6.59
N GLN A 97 19.54 31.33 -6.06
CA GLN A 97 20.78 30.66 -5.69
C GLN A 97 20.67 30.05 -4.29
N VAL A 98 20.95 28.74 -4.21
CA VAL A 98 20.97 27.93 -3.00
C VAL A 98 22.41 27.48 -2.76
N MET A 99 22.81 27.42 -1.49
CA MET A 99 24.13 27.01 -1.05
C MET A 99 24.04 25.78 -0.17
N THR A 100 24.98 24.86 -0.37
CA THR A 100 25.17 23.68 0.48
C THR A 100 26.55 23.78 1.13
N GLU A 101 26.60 23.68 2.45
CA GLU A 101 27.84 23.57 3.23
C GLU A 101 27.87 22.20 3.91
N ILE A 102 28.96 21.45 3.70
CA ILE A 102 29.20 20.13 4.28
C ILE A 102 30.50 20.14 5.06
N LYS A 103 30.51 19.43 6.19
CA LYS A 103 31.69 19.09 6.97
C LYS A 103 31.69 17.61 7.31
N VAL A 104 32.87 17.02 7.37
CA VAL A 104 33.07 15.66 7.86
C VAL A 104 33.04 15.69 9.38
N SER A 105 32.07 14.99 9.97
CA SER A 105 31.92 14.88 11.43
C SER A 105 32.59 13.64 11.99
N ASP A 106 32.68 12.56 11.21
CA ASP A 106 33.35 11.31 11.58
C ASP A 106 33.93 10.62 10.34
N PHE A 107 35.15 10.10 10.46
CA PHE A 107 35.85 9.41 9.38
C PHE A 107 36.41 8.08 9.88
N LYS A 108 35.90 6.98 9.33
CA LYS A 108 36.32 5.61 9.63
C LYS A 108 36.76 4.91 8.35
N SER A 109 37.49 3.80 8.50
CA SER A 109 38.01 3.03 7.35
C SER A 109 36.91 2.51 6.42
N ASP A 110 35.72 2.27 6.96
CA ASP A 110 34.60 1.65 6.26
C ASP A 110 33.40 2.59 6.08
N SER A 111 33.48 3.84 6.56
CA SER A 111 32.36 4.77 6.57
C SER A 111 32.79 6.21 6.84
N VAL A 112 32.04 7.16 6.27
CA VAL A 112 32.22 8.59 6.55
C VAL A 112 30.86 9.17 6.92
N THR A 113 30.80 9.90 8.03
CA THR A 113 29.62 10.71 8.37
C THR A 113 29.90 12.15 8.00
N ILE A 114 28.96 12.74 7.26
CA ILE A 114 28.95 14.16 6.95
C ILE A 114 27.76 14.83 7.64
N GLU A 115 27.96 16.07 8.05
CA GLU A 115 26.91 16.97 8.51
C GLU A 115 26.91 18.21 7.64
N GLY A 116 25.76 18.84 7.47
CA GLY A 116 25.67 19.98 6.60
C GLY A 116 24.44 20.83 6.77
N THR A 117 24.45 21.94 6.05
CA THR A 117 23.37 22.92 6.04
C THR A 117 23.13 23.40 4.61
N ILE A 118 21.85 23.47 4.25
CA ILE A 118 21.38 24.08 3.00
C ILE A 118 20.73 25.42 3.34
N TYR A 119 21.11 26.48 2.63
CA TYR A 119 20.59 27.82 2.88
C TYR A 119 20.58 28.67 1.61
N TYR A 120 19.89 29.80 1.65
CA TYR A 120 19.90 30.80 0.58
C TYR A 120 20.18 32.20 1.13
N GLU A 121 20.61 33.13 0.27
CA GLU A 121 20.80 34.53 0.62
C GLU A 121 19.53 35.32 0.34
N HIS A 122 18.86 35.78 1.39
CA HIS A 122 17.72 36.68 1.27
C HIS A 122 18.18 38.13 1.44
N PHE A 123 17.91 38.97 0.44
CA PHE A 123 18.13 40.41 0.55
C PHE A 123 16.92 41.08 1.20
N ASN A 124 17.10 41.57 2.43
CA ASN A 124 16.08 42.36 3.09
C ASN A 124 16.12 43.79 2.55
N LYS A 125 15.15 44.15 1.69
CA LYS A 125 15.06 45.48 1.06
C LYS A 125 14.99 46.62 2.09
N THR A 126 14.22 46.43 3.17
CA THR A 126 14.00 47.45 4.21
C THR A 126 15.27 47.78 4.99
N ARG A 127 16.11 46.78 5.26
CA ARG A 127 17.36 46.96 6.03
C ARG A 127 18.61 47.01 5.16
N GLN A 128 18.47 46.87 3.84
CA GLN A 128 19.57 46.73 2.87
C GLN A 128 20.64 45.70 3.27
N ILE A 129 20.26 44.63 3.97
CA ILE A 129 21.19 43.59 4.47
C ILE A 129 20.85 42.26 3.81
N LYS A 130 21.89 41.57 3.32
CA LYS A 130 21.82 40.14 2.96
C LYS A 130 21.84 39.29 4.23
N ARG A 131 20.88 38.39 4.38
CA ARG A 131 20.84 37.41 5.47
C ARG A 131 20.83 36.00 4.92
N LYS A 132 21.64 35.13 5.52
CA LYS A 132 21.53 33.69 5.29
C LYS A 132 20.25 33.18 5.93
N ARG A 133 19.43 32.48 5.16
CA ARG A 133 18.21 31.81 5.61
C ARG A 133 18.42 30.31 5.45
N MET A 134 18.50 29.63 6.59
CA MET A 134 18.65 28.19 6.66
C MET A 134 17.38 27.50 6.19
N ILE A 135 17.53 26.53 5.29
CA ILE A 135 16.43 25.72 4.75
C ILE A 135 16.44 24.34 5.38
N ALA A 136 17.60 23.68 5.42
CA ALA A 136 17.71 22.33 5.97
C ALA A 136 19.04 22.14 6.72
N ILE A 137 19.01 21.29 7.74
CA ILE A 137 20.21 20.74 8.41
C ILE A 137 20.15 19.23 8.22
N PHE A 138 21.27 18.60 7.92
CA PHE A 138 21.30 17.15 7.68
C PHE A 138 22.54 16.48 8.24
N GLU A 139 22.41 15.16 8.40
CA GLU A 139 23.50 14.22 8.66
C GLU A 139 23.34 13.04 7.71
N ALA A 140 24.40 12.68 6.99
CA ALA A 140 24.40 11.57 6.04
C ALA A 140 25.59 10.64 6.25
N LEU A 141 25.40 9.38 5.89
CA LEU A 141 26.39 8.32 5.96
C LEU A 141 26.81 7.93 4.55
N LEU A 142 28.11 7.93 4.31
CA LEU A 142 28.72 7.41 3.10
C LEU A 142 29.41 6.09 3.40
N LYS A 143 29.38 5.19 2.42
CA LYS A 143 30.10 3.92 2.42
C LYS A 143 30.95 3.81 1.14
N PRO A 144 32.07 3.08 1.16
CA PRO A 144 32.87 2.85 -0.04
C PRO A 144 32.03 2.25 -1.18
N ALA A 145 32.40 2.51 -2.44
CA ALA A 145 31.63 2.08 -3.62
C ALA A 145 31.37 0.56 -3.71
N ASN A 146 32.17 -0.27 -3.03
CA ASN A 146 31.98 -1.72 -2.98
C ASN A 146 30.98 -2.20 -1.91
N TYR A 147 30.47 -1.32 -1.05
CA TYR A 147 29.44 -1.70 -0.08
C TYR A 147 28.16 -2.08 -0.82
N GLN A 148 27.54 -3.17 -0.35
CA GLN A 148 26.25 -3.64 -0.85
C GLN A 148 25.19 -3.37 0.23
N ALA A 149 24.10 -2.74 -0.17
CA ALA A 149 22.97 -2.52 0.73
C ALA A 149 22.24 -3.85 1.01
N ASP A 150 21.73 -3.98 2.23
CA ASP A 150 20.89 -5.11 2.62
C ASP A 150 19.54 -5.00 1.92
N LEU A 151 19.35 -5.77 0.86
CA LEU A 151 18.06 -5.92 0.21
C LEU A 151 17.20 -6.89 1.01
N TYR A 152 15.96 -6.49 1.27
CA TYR A 152 14.98 -7.37 1.89
C TYR A 152 13.64 -7.26 1.19
N TYR A 153 12.91 -8.36 1.25
CA TYR A 153 11.61 -8.49 0.62
C TYR A 153 10.50 -8.03 1.57
N GLN A 154 9.48 -7.39 1.00
CA GLN A 154 8.23 -7.11 1.66
C GLN A 154 7.08 -7.19 0.65
N PHE A 155 6.10 -8.05 0.92
CA PHE A 155 4.87 -8.06 0.16
C PHE A 155 4.05 -6.79 0.49
N PRO A 156 3.63 -5.99 -0.51
CA PRO A 156 3.10 -4.65 -0.27
C PRO A 156 1.63 -4.63 0.20
N PHE A 157 0.95 -5.77 0.24
CA PHE A 157 -0.48 -5.84 0.52
C PHE A 157 -0.83 -6.53 1.83
N PHE A 158 -1.82 -5.97 2.50
CA PHE A 158 -2.56 -6.58 3.59
C PHE A 158 -3.57 -7.59 3.07
N LEU A 159 -4.08 -8.41 3.99
CA LEU A 159 -5.13 -9.39 3.74
C LEU A 159 -6.51 -8.77 3.45
N ILE A 160 -6.65 -7.46 3.69
CA ILE A 160 -7.92 -6.74 3.58
C ILE A 160 -7.75 -5.61 2.56
N SER A 161 -8.61 -5.57 1.55
CA SER A 161 -8.69 -4.50 0.56
C SER A 161 -10.09 -4.43 -0.03
N ASP A 162 -10.65 -3.21 -0.08
CA ASP A 162 -11.96 -2.94 -0.69
C ASP A 162 -11.81 -2.04 -1.91
N GLN A 163 -11.90 -0.72 -1.74
CA GLN A 163 -11.88 0.22 -2.87
C GLN A 163 -10.52 0.85 -3.09
N ILE A 164 -10.25 1.12 -4.36
CA ILE A 164 -9.12 1.92 -4.82
C ILE A 164 -9.54 3.39 -4.81
N ILE A 165 -8.62 4.29 -4.45
CA ILE A 165 -8.74 5.72 -4.72
C ILE A 165 -7.84 6.03 -5.91
N GLU A 166 -8.41 6.51 -7.00
CA GLU A 166 -7.69 6.74 -8.24
C GLU A 166 -7.01 8.11 -8.26
N LYS A 167 -5.99 8.26 -9.10
CA LYS A 167 -5.22 9.49 -9.31
C LYS A 167 -6.11 10.74 -9.49
N GLU A 168 -7.16 10.60 -10.29
CA GLU A 168 -8.10 11.68 -10.61
C GLU A 168 -8.91 12.13 -9.38
N GLU A 169 -8.98 11.29 -8.35
CA GLU A 169 -9.60 11.61 -7.06
C GLU A 169 -8.58 12.11 -6.05
N ILE A 170 -7.29 11.81 -6.22
CA ILE A 170 -6.21 12.18 -5.29
C ILE A 170 -5.75 13.62 -5.52
N TYR A 171 -5.42 13.97 -6.76
CA TYR A 171 -4.68 15.19 -7.06
C TYR A 171 -5.49 16.50 -7.13
N PRO A 172 -6.81 16.52 -7.40
CA PRO A 172 -7.59 17.75 -7.24
C PRO A 172 -7.42 18.41 -5.87
N ASP A 173 -7.14 17.63 -4.83
CA ASP A 173 -7.04 18.07 -3.42
C ASP A 173 -5.63 18.44 -2.98
N LEU A 174 -4.64 17.93 -3.68
CA LEU A 174 -3.23 18.22 -3.43
C LEU A 174 -2.91 19.56 -4.09
N VAL A 175 -3.41 20.63 -3.47
CA VAL A 175 -3.35 22.01 -4.01
C VAL A 175 -1.93 22.38 -4.42
N GLY A 176 -1.77 22.63 -5.72
CA GLY A 176 -0.55 23.17 -6.32
C GLY A 176 0.43 22.12 -6.85
N LEU A 177 0.08 20.84 -6.86
CA LEU A 177 0.86 19.79 -7.51
C LEU A 177 0.39 19.56 -8.95
N GLY A 178 1.27 19.86 -9.91
CA GLY A 178 1.07 19.69 -11.35
C GLY A 178 1.54 18.32 -11.86
N GLU A 179 1.44 18.10 -13.17
CA GLU A 179 1.66 16.79 -13.81
C GLU A 179 3.03 16.18 -13.47
N SER A 180 4.07 17.01 -13.28
CA SER A 180 5.40 16.54 -12.91
C SER A 180 5.45 15.83 -11.55
N PHE A 181 4.50 16.06 -10.64
CA PHE A 181 4.47 15.46 -9.31
C PHE A 181 3.27 14.53 -9.11
N ASN A 182 2.65 14.13 -10.22
CA ASN A 182 1.42 13.35 -10.24
C ASN A 182 1.66 11.83 -10.45
N GLN A 183 2.65 11.22 -9.76
CA GLN A 183 2.98 9.78 -9.89
C GLN A 183 2.23 8.85 -8.96
N LEU A 184 1.51 9.35 -7.94
CA LEU A 184 0.65 8.51 -7.12
C LEU A 184 -0.61 8.14 -7.91
N ASP A 185 -0.52 7.02 -8.63
CA ASP A 185 -1.58 6.55 -9.52
C ASP A 185 -2.82 6.09 -8.74
N SER A 186 -2.62 5.45 -7.59
CA SER A 186 -3.76 4.99 -6.79
C SER A 186 -3.38 4.69 -5.34
N VAL A 187 -4.36 4.84 -4.44
CA VAL A 187 -4.34 4.25 -3.10
C VAL A 187 -5.07 2.92 -3.16
N LEU A 188 -4.32 1.83 -2.96
CA LEU A 188 -4.82 0.46 -3.10
C LEU A 188 -5.40 -0.09 -1.80
N GLN A 189 -4.83 0.34 -0.68
CA GLN A 189 -5.24 -0.07 0.65
C GLN A 189 -5.04 1.08 1.62
N LEU A 190 -5.93 1.14 2.59
CA LEU A 190 -5.92 2.12 3.65
C LEU A 190 -6.39 1.38 4.90
N SER A 191 -5.69 1.60 6.01
CA SER A 191 -5.98 0.99 7.31
C SER A 191 -5.48 1.95 8.39
N PRO A 192 -6.35 2.39 9.32
CA PRO A 192 -5.92 3.20 10.46
C PRO A 192 -4.83 2.50 11.29
N GLU A 193 -4.89 1.17 11.40
CA GLU A 193 -3.96 0.37 12.21
C GLU A 193 -2.74 -0.10 11.41
N LYS A 194 -2.91 -0.52 10.16
CA LYS A 194 -1.85 -1.17 9.37
C LYS A 194 -1.08 -0.23 8.45
N GLY A 195 -1.65 0.95 8.18
CA GLY A 195 -1.09 1.96 7.27
C GLY A 195 -1.81 2.03 5.91
N ILE A 196 -1.19 2.71 4.97
CA ILE A 196 -1.71 2.99 3.63
C ILE A 196 -0.73 2.48 2.58
N THR A 197 -1.25 1.81 1.55
CA THR A 197 -0.48 1.33 0.39
C THR A 197 -0.95 2.04 -0.87
N GLY A 198 0.00 2.60 -1.63
CA GLY A 198 -0.25 3.22 -2.93
C GLY A 198 0.54 2.56 -4.06
N LEU A 199 0.07 2.75 -5.29
CA LEU A 199 0.78 2.44 -6.52
C LEU A 199 1.37 3.73 -7.08
N LEU A 200 2.67 3.71 -7.35
CA LEU A 200 3.41 4.79 -7.99
C LEU A 200 3.73 4.40 -9.42
N LEU A 201 3.39 5.26 -10.39
CA LEU A 201 3.72 5.08 -11.80
C LEU A 201 4.58 6.25 -12.28
N LYS A 202 5.67 5.95 -12.98
CA LYS A 202 6.42 6.99 -13.69
C LYS A 202 5.53 7.63 -14.74
N THR A 203 5.70 8.93 -14.94
CA THR A 203 5.04 9.70 -15.99
C THR A 203 6.04 10.04 -17.08
N ASP A 204 5.55 10.26 -18.29
CA ASP A 204 6.35 10.69 -19.45
C ASP A 204 6.30 12.24 -19.60
N ASP A 205 6.15 12.97 -18.49
CA ASP A 205 6.04 14.42 -18.50
C ASP A 205 7.37 15.05 -18.94
N LYS A 206 7.33 15.79 -20.05
CA LYS A 206 8.47 16.48 -20.64
C LYS A 206 9.08 17.52 -19.70
N LYS A 207 8.31 18.08 -18.75
CA LYS A 207 8.83 19.04 -17.76
C LYS A 207 9.79 18.41 -16.77
N GLN A 208 9.72 17.10 -16.51
CA GLN A 208 10.62 16.39 -15.58
C GLN A 208 12.07 16.33 -16.05
N THR A 209 12.30 16.79 -17.28
CA THR A 209 13.58 16.90 -17.99
C THR A 209 14.20 15.55 -18.33
N GLU A 210 14.42 15.33 -19.63
CA GLU A 210 15.18 14.20 -20.18
C GLU A 210 16.71 14.36 -19.96
N SER A 211 17.17 15.48 -19.39
CA SER A 211 18.59 15.87 -19.33
C SER A 211 19.20 15.94 -17.93
N MET A 212 18.45 15.69 -16.86
CA MET A 212 19.00 15.67 -15.49
C MET A 212 19.39 14.26 -15.06
N ASN A 213 20.59 14.15 -14.47
CA ASN A 213 21.14 12.89 -14.00
C ASN A 213 20.88 12.76 -12.50
N TRP A 214 19.74 12.18 -12.14
CA TRP A 214 19.34 11.99 -10.75
C TRP A 214 20.19 10.92 -10.07
N LEU A 215 20.88 11.31 -9.00
CA LEU A 215 21.85 10.43 -8.35
C LEU A 215 21.14 9.40 -7.47
N LEU A 216 20.18 9.82 -6.64
CA LEU A 216 19.49 8.93 -5.71
C LEU A 216 18.31 8.21 -6.39
N GLY A 217 18.09 8.43 -7.68
CA GLY A 217 16.96 7.90 -8.45
C GLY A 217 15.87 8.94 -8.66
N ASP A 218 14.74 8.50 -9.22
CA ASP A 218 13.63 9.38 -9.61
C ASP A 218 13.07 10.19 -8.41
N PRO A 219 13.29 11.52 -8.36
CA PRO A 219 12.85 12.34 -7.24
C PRO A 219 11.33 12.49 -7.22
N PHE A 220 10.64 12.34 -8.35
CA PHE A 220 9.22 12.55 -8.43
C PHE A 220 8.42 11.34 -7.92
N ILE A 221 8.93 10.12 -8.16
CA ILE A 221 8.42 8.91 -7.49
C ILE A 221 8.55 9.05 -5.97
N ARG A 222 9.70 9.55 -5.50
CA ARG A 222 9.95 9.77 -4.08
C ARG A 222 9.02 10.82 -3.47
N ASP A 223 8.78 11.92 -4.17
CA ASP A 223 7.88 12.98 -3.70
C ASP A 223 6.42 12.49 -3.68
N SER A 224 6.01 11.74 -4.70
CA SER A 224 4.70 11.07 -4.71
C SER A 224 4.52 10.03 -3.59
N ALA A 225 5.61 9.39 -3.14
CA ALA A 225 5.58 8.56 -1.94
C ALA A 225 5.28 9.40 -0.68
N TYR A 226 5.74 10.66 -0.62
CA TYR A 226 5.41 11.60 0.45
C TYR A 226 3.95 12.05 0.39
N HIS A 227 3.36 12.15 -0.80
CA HIS A 227 1.93 12.45 -0.96
C HIS A 227 1.06 11.37 -0.33
N LEU A 228 1.44 10.09 -0.44
CA LEU A 228 0.69 8.99 0.18
C LEU A 228 0.55 9.17 1.69
N ALA A 229 1.67 9.45 2.38
CA ALA A 229 1.67 9.73 3.81
C ALA A 229 0.91 11.03 4.15
N SER A 230 0.98 12.04 3.26
CA SER A 230 0.23 13.29 3.40
C SER A 230 -1.27 13.05 3.33
N ILE A 231 -1.78 12.34 2.32
CA ILE A 231 -3.21 12.02 2.14
C ILE A 231 -3.77 11.36 3.40
N PHE A 232 -3.06 10.37 3.94
CA PHE A 232 -3.48 9.71 5.17
C PHE A 232 -3.57 10.69 6.34
N GLY A 233 -2.53 11.52 6.54
CA GLY A 233 -2.52 12.51 7.62
C GLY A 233 -3.55 13.61 7.44
N ASN A 234 -3.77 14.10 6.22
CA ASN A 234 -4.75 15.13 5.91
C ASN A 234 -6.16 14.67 6.26
N HIS A 235 -6.47 13.41 5.99
CA HIS A 235 -7.73 12.81 6.39
C HIS A 235 -7.87 12.73 7.92
N VAL A 236 -6.87 12.17 8.62
CA VAL A 236 -6.92 11.99 10.09
C VAL A 236 -6.91 13.34 10.83
N MET A 237 -6.18 14.33 10.33
CA MET A 237 -5.98 15.66 10.94
C MET A 237 -6.97 16.72 10.50
N GLY A 238 -7.64 16.54 9.36
CA GLY A 238 -8.47 17.58 8.75
C GLY A 238 -7.66 18.77 8.20
N GLY A 239 -6.44 18.56 7.72
CA GLY A 239 -5.71 19.63 7.05
C GLY A 239 -4.39 19.23 6.40
N PHE A 240 -3.93 20.05 5.46
CA PHE A 240 -2.77 19.75 4.63
C PHE A 240 -1.49 19.79 5.45
N ASN A 241 -0.71 18.72 5.34
CA ASN A 241 0.52 18.54 6.07
C ASN A 241 1.72 18.52 5.11
N VAL A 242 2.87 19.01 5.59
CA VAL A 242 4.12 19.05 4.82
C VAL A 242 5.23 18.35 5.59
N PRO A 243 6.15 17.63 4.93
CA PRO A 243 7.32 17.07 5.60
C PRO A 243 8.20 18.17 6.19
N PHE A 244 8.54 18.06 7.47
CA PHE A 244 9.48 18.98 8.14
C PHE A 244 10.69 18.28 8.75
N SER A 245 10.64 16.96 8.93
CA SER A 245 11.79 16.16 9.36
C SER A 245 11.72 14.75 8.78
N MET A 246 12.86 14.19 8.41
CA MET A 246 12.99 12.81 7.96
C MET A 246 14.23 12.20 8.62
N SER A 247 14.14 10.93 9.00
CA SER A 247 15.27 10.21 9.60
C SER A 247 15.29 8.73 9.25
N GLY A 248 16.49 8.15 9.30
CA GLY A 248 16.75 6.78 8.88
C GLY A 248 16.30 6.53 7.45
N ILE A 249 16.70 7.42 6.53
CA ILE A 249 16.50 7.24 5.09
C ILE A 249 17.58 6.28 4.60
N HIS A 250 17.18 5.20 3.94
CA HIS A 250 18.06 4.19 3.38
C HIS A 250 17.75 3.99 1.90
N PHE A 251 18.77 4.13 1.05
CA PHE A 251 18.71 3.92 -0.39
C PHE A 251 19.33 2.56 -0.71
N HIS A 252 18.49 1.54 -0.90
CA HIS A 252 18.95 0.17 -1.16
C HIS A 252 19.20 -0.08 -2.64
N LYS A 253 18.39 0.56 -3.51
CA LYS A 253 18.49 0.49 -4.97
C LYS A 253 17.92 1.77 -5.58
N ALA A 254 18.55 2.28 -6.63
CA ALA A 254 18.07 3.47 -7.33
C ALA A 254 16.68 3.25 -7.97
N LEU A 255 15.81 4.27 -7.89
CA LEU A 255 14.44 4.25 -8.42
C LEU A 255 14.39 4.36 -9.97
N LYS A 256 14.73 3.26 -10.68
CA LYS A 256 14.79 3.20 -12.16
C LYS A 256 13.59 2.55 -12.85
N ASP A 257 12.92 1.60 -12.21
CA ASP A 257 11.73 0.87 -12.71
C ASP A 257 10.54 1.80 -13.01
N LYS A 258 9.60 1.32 -13.84
CA LYS A 258 8.43 2.10 -14.28
C LYS A 258 7.33 2.26 -13.23
N SER A 259 7.29 1.38 -12.24
CA SER A 259 6.28 1.39 -11.20
C SER A 259 6.82 0.84 -9.89
N TYR A 260 6.23 1.31 -8.80
CA TYR A 260 6.55 0.92 -7.44
C TYR A 260 5.29 0.85 -6.60
N PHE A 261 5.36 0.11 -5.51
CA PHE A 261 4.42 0.27 -4.41
C PHE A 261 5.05 1.18 -3.36
N CYS A 262 4.22 1.96 -2.69
CA CYS A 262 4.62 2.73 -1.52
C CYS A 262 3.75 2.29 -0.34
N LEU A 263 4.38 2.09 0.82
CA LEU A 263 3.71 1.80 2.07
C LEU A 263 4.08 2.87 3.09
N ALA A 264 3.08 3.54 3.67
CA ALA A 264 3.25 4.40 4.81
C ALA A 264 2.53 3.83 6.04
N GLN A 265 3.24 3.63 7.15
CA GLN A 265 2.64 3.14 8.40
C GLN A 265 2.74 4.20 9.48
N VAL A 266 1.64 4.43 10.19
CA VAL A 266 1.57 5.40 11.28
C VAL A 266 2.51 4.96 12.40
N ILE A 267 3.39 5.86 12.84
CA ILE A 267 4.18 5.69 14.04
C ILE A 267 3.55 6.47 15.19
N GLU A 268 3.20 7.72 14.92
CA GLU A 268 2.71 8.64 15.94
C GLU A 268 1.81 9.68 15.30
N HIS A 269 0.75 10.04 16.03
CA HIS A 269 -0.18 11.06 15.62
C HIS A 269 -0.52 11.98 16.79
N THR A 270 -0.41 13.30 16.59
CA THR A 270 -0.77 14.34 17.56
C THR A 270 -1.62 15.42 16.89
N SER A 271 -2.15 16.35 17.67
CA SER A 271 -2.93 17.48 17.13
C SER A 271 -2.15 18.43 16.23
N LYS A 272 -0.81 18.36 16.21
CA LYS A 272 0.05 19.26 15.43
C LYS A 272 0.90 18.54 14.38
N GLU A 273 1.20 17.26 14.62
CA GLU A 273 2.20 16.52 13.87
C GLU A 273 1.75 15.08 13.62
N SER A 274 2.14 14.55 12.46
CA SER A 274 2.00 13.13 12.14
C SER A 274 3.33 12.55 11.70
N THR A 275 3.68 11.37 12.19
CA THR A 275 4.91 10.68 11.82
C THR A 275 4.62 9.29 11.29
N TYR A 276 5.27 8.93 10.20
CA TYR A 276 5.12 7.66 9.51
C TYR A 276 6.47 6.98 9.31
N SER A 277 6.47 5.65 9.23
CA SER A 277 7.52 4.94 8.47
C SER A 277 7.08 4.88 7.00
N LEU A 278 8.02 4.91 6.07
CA LEU A 278 7.74 4.89 4.63
C LEU A 278 8.63 3.85 3.96
N LYS A 279 8.10 3.11 3.00
CA LYS A 279 8.86 2.15 2.18
C LYS A 279 8.44 2.25 0.73
N ILE A 280 9.40 2.25 -0.18
CA ILE A 280 9.19 2.11 -1.61
C ILE A 280 9.63 0.71 -2.00
N ILE A 281 8.75 -0.02 -2.69
CA ILE A 281 8.87 -1.44 -2.98
C ILE A 281 8.78 -1.60 -4.51
N ASP A 282 9.72 -2.32 -5.11
CA ASP A 282 9.68 -2.57 -6.55
C ASP A 282 8.62 -3.62 -6.95
N ASN A 283 8.47 -3.83 -8.24
CA ASN A 283 7.52 -4.80 -8.77
C ASN A 283 7.89 -6.27 -8.52
N HIS A 284 8.95 -6.54 -7.78
CA HIS A 284 9.35 -7.87 -7.33
C HIS A 284 9.22 -8.02 -5.82
N GLY A 285 8.71 -7.01 -5.11
CA GLY A 285 8.55 -7.03 -3.66
C GLY A 285 9.83 -6.68 -2.91
N LEU A 286 10.90 -6.21 -3.57
CA LEU A 286 12.11 -5.77 -2.88
C LEU A 286 11.93 -4.34 -2.38
N VAL A 287 12.28 -4.08 -1.12
CA VAL A 287 12.33 -2.71 -0.60
C VAL A 287 13.55 -2.02 -1.19
N VAL A 288 13.31 -1.00 -2.01
CA VAL A 288 14.36 -0.24 -2.70
C VAL A 288 14.74 1.03 -1.97
N GLU A 289 13.81 1.57 -1.16
CA GLU A 289 14.04 2.74 -0.33
C GLU A 289 13.17 2.67 0.93
N SER A 290 13.68 3.13 2.06
CA SER A 290 12.94 3.12 3.32
C SER A 290 13.28 4.30 4.22
N TYR A 291 12.28 4.76 4.97
CA TYR A 291 12.37 5.82 5.95
C TYR A 291 11.93 5.25 7.29
N SER A 292 12.81 5.32 8.28
CA SER A 292 12.43 5.00 9.67
C SER A 292 11.37 5.96 10.17
N ARG A 293 11.52 7.26 9.88
CA ARG A 293 10.52 8.30 10.21
C ARG A 293 10.48 9.37 9.13
N ILE A 294 9.27 9.76 8.73
CA ILE A 294 8.96 10.99 8.01
C ILE A 294 7.87 11.72 8.79
N SER A 295 8.18 12.93 9.25
CA SER A 295 7.32 13.73 10.12
C SER A 295 6.77 14.93 9.37
N TYR A 296 5.47 15.10 9.52
CA TYR A 296 4.68 16.14 8.89
C TYR A 296 4.13 17.08 9.95
N THR A 297 4.12 18.38 9.63
CA THR A 297 3.47 19.40 10.46
C THR A 297 2.21 19.86 9.78
N TYR A 298 1.21 20.18 10.59
CA TYR A 298 -0.01 20.82 10.12
C TYR A 298 0.29 22.23 9.61
N SER A 299 -0.07 22.52 8.37
CA SER A 299 0.22 23.83 7.76
C SER A 299 -1.03 24.68 7.56
N VAL A 300 -2.20 24.10 7.23
CA VAL A 300 -3.48 24.83 7.05
C VAL A 300 -4.70 23.93 7.27
N ASN A 301 -5.81 24.52 7.76
CA ASN A 301 -7.16 23.91 7.76
C ASN A 301 -7.67 23.75 6.33
N ILE A 302 -7.86 22.50 5.87
CA ILE A 302 -8.63 22.23 4.65
C ILE A 302 -10.08 22.58 4.97
N ARG A 303 -10.58 23.70 4.41
CA ARG A 303 -12.00 24.04 4.50
C ARG A 303 -12.78 23.08 3.61
N ASN A 304 -13.73 22.35 4.18
CA ASN A 304 -14.86 21.65 3.53
C ASN A 304 -14.65 21.33 2.03
N ASP A 305 -13.70 20.44 1.75
CA ASP A 305 -13.46 19.94 0.41
C ASP A 305 -14.38 18.73 0.15
N PRO A 306 -15.21 18.72 -0.92
CA PRO A 306 -16.01 17.56 -1.32
C PRO A 306 -15.23 16.24 -1.38
N VAL A 307 -13.95 16.28 -1.71
CA VAL A 307 -13.13 15.08 -1.84
C VAL A 307 -12.60 14.62 -0.48
N HIS A 308 -12.34 15.52 0.48
CA HIS A 308 -12.11 15.14 1.89
C HIS A 308 -13.28 14.34 2.46
N GLU A 309 -14.51 14.74 2.14
CA GLU A 309 -15.72 13.98 2.51
C GLU A 309 -15.86 12.65 1.76
N LEU A 310 -15.42 12.57 0.50
CA LEU A 310 -15.36 11.32 -0.26
C LEU A 310 -14.35 10.33 0.35
N ILE A 311 -13.12 10.79 0.61
CA ILE A 311 -12.07 10.01 1.25
C ILE A 311 -12.56 9.57 2.63
N LYS A 312 -13.20 10.44 3.41
CA LYS A 312 -13.83 10.06 4.69
C LYS A 312 -14.83 8.93 4.57
N LYS A 313 -15.75 9.00 3.61
CA LYS A 313 -16.72 7.93 3.37
C LYS A 313 -16.02 6.62 3.01
N ARG A 314 -14.95 6.65 2.20
CA ARG A 314 -14.18 5.45 1.86
C ARG A 314 -13.40 4.90 3.06
N MET A 315 -12.79 5.75 3.89
CA MET A 315 -12.11 5.32 5.12
C MET A 315 -13.09 4.68 6.09
N ALA A 316 -14.29 5.26 6.25
CA ALA A 316 -15.34 4.68 7.08
C ALA A 316 -15.76 3.29 6.58
N ARG A 317 -15.98 3.15 5.28
CA ARG A 317 -16.31 1.87 4.63
C ARG A 317 -15.20 0.81 4.75
N ILE A 318 -13.94 1.23 4.75
CA ILE A 318 -12.81 0.35 5.02
C ILE A 318 -12.78 -0.06 6.49
N GLY A 319 -13.03 0.86 7.42
CA GLY A 319 -13.19 0.54 8.84
C GLY A 319 -14.32 -0.45 9.09
N GLU A 320 -15.42 -0.36 8.34
CA GLU A 320 -16.49 -1.38 8.34
C GLU A 320 -15.97 -2.76 7.87
N LEU A 321 -15.13 -2.83 6.84
CA LEU A 321 -14.53 -4.09 6.37
C LEU A 321 -13.52 -4.66 7.37
N GLU A 322 -12.76 -3.81 8.04
CA GLU A 322 -11.85 -4.22 9.12
C GLU A 322 -12.64 -4.77 10.31
N SER A 323 -13.71 -4.09 10.72
CA SER A 323 -14.63 -4.54 11.77
C SER A 323 -15.31 -5.87 11.41
N LEU A 324 -15.73 -6.02 10.15
CA LEU A 324 -16.21 -7.29 9.60
C LEU A 324 -15.15 -8.38 9.77
N THR A 325 -13.92 -8.11 9.34
CA THR A 325 -12.83 -9.08 9.40
C THR A 325 -12.51 -9.46 10.84
N GLN A 326 -12.44 -8.50 11.77
CA GLN A 326 -12.27 -8.75 13.20
C GLN A 326 -13.40 -9.62 13.76
N SER A 327 -14.64 -9.38 13.33
CA SER A 327 -15.80 -10.19 13.73
C SER A 327 -15.72 -11.63 13.22
N ILE A 328 -15.25 -11.84 11.98
CA ILE A 328 -14.98 -13.18 11.44
C ILE A 328 -13.81 -13.84 12.19
N GLN A 329 -12.79 -13.07 12.55
CA GLN A 329 -11.58 -13.55 13.24
C GLN A 329 -11.85 -14.11 14.65
N GLN A 330 -12.99 -13.76 15.26
CA GLN A 330 -13.46 -14.42 16.50
C GLN A 330 -13.74 -15.92 16.31
N TYR A 331 -13.96 -16.35 15.07
CA TYR A 331 -14.32 -17.73 14.73
C TYR A 331 -13.21 -18.45 13.97
N ILE A 332 -12.44 -17.76 13.11
CA ILE A 332 -11.34 -18.34 12.33
C ILE A 332 -10.17 -17.34 12.26
N PRO A 333 -8.94 -17.68 12.67
CA PRO A 333 -7.88 -16.70 12.93
C PRO A 333 -7.37 -15.97 11.68
N ASP A 334 -7.17 -16.68 10.57
CA ASP A 334 -6.53 -16.13 9.37
C ASP A 334 -7.56 -15.95 8.26
N VAL A 335 -7.93 -14.70 8.01
CA VAL A 335 -8.98 -14.31 7.06
C VAL A 335 -8.45 -13.23 6.14
N GLY A 336 -8.75 -13.35 4.86
CA GLY A 336 -8.47 -12.35 3.85
C GLY A 336 -9.71 -12.04 3.01
N ILE A 337 -9.90 -10.76 2.71
CA ILE A 337 -10.93 -10.25 1.81
C ILE A 337 -10.29 -9.23 0.87
N TRP A 338 -10.27 -9.52 -0.43
CA TRP A 338 -9.81 -8.60 -1.46
C TRP A 338 -10.93 -8.27 -2.43
N SER A 339 -10.98 -7.02 -2.88
CA SER A 339 -11.82 -6.68 -4.01
C SER A 339 -11.22 -7.16 -5.33
N VAL A 340 -12.10 -7.52 -6.25
CA VAL A 340 -11.73 -7.90 -7.61
C VAL A 340 -11.09 -6.72 -8.36
N ASN A 341 -11.54 -5.49 -8.09
CA ASN A 341 -10.97 -4.27 -8.69
C ASN A 341 -9.51 -4.07 -8.29
N MET A 342 -9.18 -4.28 -7.01
CA MET A 342 -7.78 -4.21 -6.56
C MET A 342 -6.93 -5.22 -7.32
N VAL A 343 -7.34 -6.49 -7.36
CA VAL A 343 -6.60 -7.55 -8.06
C VAL A 343 -6.39 -7.23 -9.54
N GLN A 344 -7.38 -6.63 -10.21
CA GLN A 344 -7.26 -6.21 -11.59
C GLN A 344 -6.25 -5.08 -11.77
N LYS A 345 -6.24 -4.07 -10.88
CA LYS A 345 -5.31 -2.93 -10.94
C LYS A 345 -3.85 -3.36 -10.83
N ILE A 346 -3.56 -4.35 -9.99
CA ILE A 346 -2.19 -4.83 -9.71
C ILE A 346 -1.85 -6.18 -10.34
N GLU A 347 -2.62 -6.61 -11.34
CA GLU A 347 -2.53 -7.94 -11.93
C GLU A 347 -1.11 -8.30 -12.39
N SER A 348 -0.42 -7.36 -13.06
CA SER A 348 0.93 -7.57 -13.58
C SER A 348 1.95 -7.89 -12.47
N PHE A 349 1.77 -7.33 -11.27
CA PHE A 349 2.58 -7.65 -10.10
C PHE A 349 2.21 -9.03 -9.54
N LEU A 350 0.92 -9.31 -9.34
CA LEU A 350 0.44 -10.56 -8.76
C LEU A 350 0.82 -11.78 -9.62
N LEU A 351 0.84 -11.63 -10.95
CA LEU A 351 1.24 -12.70 -11.88
C LEU A 351 2.66 -13.21 -11.63
N LYS A 352 3.58 -12.37 -11.15
CA LYS A 352 4.96 -12.77 -10.83
C LYS A 352 5.07 -13.71 -9.62
N HIS A 353 3.98 -13.87 -8.87
CA HIS A 353 3.92 -14.64 -7.64
C HIS A 353 3.16 -15.96 -7.83
N LEU A 354 2.75 -16.26 -9.07
CA LEU A 354 2.24 -17.57 -9.47
C LEU A 354 3.38 -18.54 -9.75
N THR A 355 3.13 -19.82 -9.51
CA THR A 355 3.96 -20.91 -10.03
C THR A 355 3.73 -21.09 -11.54
N ASP A 356 4.60 -21.84 -12.21
CA ASP A 356 4.44 -22.17 -13.63
C ASP A 356 3.13 -22.94 -13.92
N ASP A 357 2.76 -23.87 -13.03
CA ASP A 357 1.50 -24.62 -13.08
C ASP A 357 0.29 -23.66 -13.00
N GLU A 358 0.29 -22.76 -12.01
CA GLU A 358 -0.79 -21.79 -11.82
C GLU A 358 -0.85 -20.79 -12.97
N THR A 359 0.29 -20.35 -13.50
CA THR A 359 0.38 -19.48 -14.68
C THR A 359 -0.24 -20.16 -15.91
N SER A 360 0.01 -21.46 -16.07
CA SER A 360 -0.57 -22.25 -17.16
C SER A 360 -2.08 -22.39 -17.04
N ILE A 361 -2.62 -22.51 -15.81
CA ILE A 361 -4.07 -22.52 -15.56
C ILE A 361 -4.68 -21.14 -15.79
N TYR A 362 -4.05 -20.07 -15.27
CA TYR A 362 -4.50 -18.69 -15.46
C TYR A 362 -4.70 -18.37 -16.96
N LYS A 363 -3.74 -18.76 -17.80
CA LYS A 363 -3.79 -18.54 -19.26
C LYS A 363 -4.92 -19.30 -19.97
N LYS A 364 -5.49 -20.36 -19.37
CA LYS A 364 -6.62 -21.11 -19.95
C LYS A 364 -7.97 -20.41 -19.77
N TYR A 365 -8.09 -19.49 -18.81
CA TYR A 365 -9.33 -18.74 -18.65
C TYR A 365 -9.51 -17.73 -19.79
N LEU A 366 -10.59 -17.87 -20.54
CA LEU A 366 -10.92 -17.00 -21.67
C LEU A 366 -11.50 -15.65 -21.24
N ARG A 367 -12.19 -15.62 -20.10
CA ARG A 367 -12.84 -14.41 -19.60
C ARG A 367 -11.94 -13.71 -18.60
N LYS A 368 -11.75 -12.40 -18.79
CA LYS A 368 -10.94 -11.56 -17.89
C LYS A 368 -11.38 -11.65 -16.43
N LYS A 369 -12.69 -11.65 -16.18
CA LYS A 369 -13.25 -11.83 -14.83
C LYS A 369 -12.73 -13.10 -14.15
N SER A 370 -12.77 -14.23 -14.87
CA SER A 370 -12.32 -15.51 -14.32
C SER A 370 -10.81 -15.57 -14.11
N GLN A 371 -10.03 -14.87 -14.93
CA GLN A 371 -8.58 -14.69 -14.73
C GLN A 371 -8.29 -13.94 -13.42
N VAL A 372 -8.99 -12.84 -13.17
CA VAL A 372 -8.82 -12.01 -11.96
C VAL A 372 -9.29 -12.76 -10.71
N GLU A 373 -10.46 -13.40 -10.75
CA GLU A 373 -10.96 -14.23 -9.64
C GLU A 373 -9.99 -15.37 -9.30
N PHE A 374 -9.43 -16.05 -10.32
CA PHE A 374 -8.41 -17.07 -10.12
C PHE A 374 -7.14 -16.49 -9.50
N LEU A 375 -6.60 -15.41 -10.07
CA LEU A 375 -5.36 -14.80 -9.61
C LEU A 375 -5.48 -14.34 -8.16
N GLY A 376 -6.49 -13.54 -7.85
CA GLY A 376 -6.69 -13.03 -6.50
C GLY A 376 -7.02 -14.15 -5.51
N GLY A 377 -7.84 -15.12 -5.90
CA GLY A 377 -8.11 -16.31 -5.08
C GLY A 377 -6.82 -17.08 -4.74
N ARG A 378 -5.93 -17.28 -5.71
CA ARG A 378 -4.65 -17.96 -5.51
C ARG A 378 -3.73 -17.19 -4.57
N LEU A 379 -3.50 -15.90 -4.82
CA LEU A 379 -2.55 -15.12 -4.04
C LEU A 379 -3.06 -14.87 -2.62
N LEU A 380 -4.34 -14.56 -2.46
CA LEU A 380 -4.94 -14.38 -1.13
C LEU A 380 -4.87 -15.68 -0.30
N SER A 381 -5.05 -16.84 -0.94
CA SER A 381 -4.89 -18.13 -0.27
C SER A 381 -3.47 -18.36 0.22
N LYS A 382 -2.47 -18.11 -0.63
CA LYS A 382 -1.07 -18.24 -0.23
C LYS A 382 -0.74 -17.33 0.95
N LEU A 383 -1.26 -16.10 0.97
CA LEU A 383 -1.08 -15.19 2.10
C LEU A 383 -1.71 -15.71 3.40
N CYS A 384 -2.98 -16.15 3.36
CA CYS A 384 -3.63 -16.75 4.52
C CYS A 384 -2.86 -17.97 5.03
N LEU A 385 -2.41 -18.84 4.12
CA LEU A 385 -1.63 -20.04 4.45
C LEU A 385 -0.28 -19.69 5.10
N LEU A 386 0.46 -18.72 4.55
CA LEU A 386 1.73 -18.25 5.11
C LEU A 386 1.54 -17.69 6.52
N GLN A 387 0.47 -16.91 6.73
CA GLN A 387 0.12 -16.38 8.05
C GLN A 387 -0.26 -17.49 9.04
N THR A 388 -1.07 -18.46 8.64
CA THR A 388 -1.43 -19.64 9.46
C THR A 388 -0.19 -20.44 9.85
N MET A 389 0.77 -20.57 8.94
CA MET A 389 2.06 -21.22 9.22
C MET A 389 3.02 -20.34 10.04
N LYS A 390 2.61 -19.11 10.41
CA LYS A 390 3.44 -18.09 11.07
C LYS A 390 4.74 -17.78 10.32
N LYS A 391 4.72 -17.95 9.00
CA LYS A 391 5.83 -17.62 8.13
C LYS A 391 5.73 -16.16 7.71
N LYS A 392 6.81 -15.42 7.91
CA LYS A 392 6.96 -14.11 7.29
C LYS A 392 7.38 -14.33 5.83
N VAL A 393 6.82 -13.54 4.92
CA VAL A 393 7.27 -13.54 3.53
C VAL A 393 8.57 -12.75 3.47
N THR A 394 9.67 -13.43 3.18
CA THR A 394 11.01 -12.84 3.09
C THR A 394 11.59 -12.95 1.68
N SER A 395 10.87 -13.57 0.74
CA SER A 395 11.27 -13.71 -0.65
C SER A 395 10.10 -14.03 -1.57
N MET A 396 10.29 -13.86 -2.87
CA MET A 396 9.33 -14.33 -3.88
C MET A 396 9.20 -15.86 -3.86
N SER A 397 10.28 -16.60 -3.55
CA SER A 397 10.27 -18.05 -3.45
C SER A 397 9.24 -18.57 -2.46
N ASP A 398 8.97 -17.84 -1.37
CA ASP A 398 7.96 -18.23 -0.39
C ASP A 398 6.56 -18.45 -1.01
N PHE A 399 6.23 -17.70 -2.07
CA PHE A 399 4.98 -17.88 -2.82
C PHE A 399 5.07 -19.00 -3.85
N THR A 400 6.19 -19.13 -4.55
CA THR A 400 6.33 -20.15 -5.60
C THR A 400 6.58 -21.55 -5.02
N ASP A 401 7.01 -21.64 -3.76
CA ASP A 401 7.13 -22.89 -3.00
C ASP A 401 5.76 -23.45 -2.58
N LEU A 402 4.73 -22.61 -2.59
CA LEU A 402 3.33 -22.99 -2.37
C LEU A 402 2.60 -23.12 -3.70
N ASN A 403 2.14 -24.32 -4.02
CA ASN A 403 1.36 -24.60 -5.21
C ASN A 403 -0.04 -25.11 -4.82
N ILE A 404 -1.10 -24.51 -5.36
CA ILE A 404 -2.47 -24.94 -5.10
C ILE A 404 -3.02 -25.65 -6.33
N LYS A 405 -3.14 -26.99 -6.24
CA LYS A 405 -3.69 -27.83 -7.32
C LYS A 405 -5.14 -28.20 -7.03
N ARG A 406 -5.83 -28.76 -8.02
CA ARG A 406 -7.16 -29.36 -7.82
C ARG A 406 -6.99 -30.83 -7.46
N SER A 407 -7.75 -31.28 -6.47
CA SER A 407 -7.95 -32.70 -6.16
C SER A 407 -8.85 -33.37 -7.23
N ASP A 408 -9.04 -34.67 -7.10
CA ASP A 408 -9.92 -35.46 -7.98
C ASP A 408 -11.39 -35.01 -7.89
N ASN A 409 -11.83 -34.46 -6.76
CA ASN A 409 -13.19 -33.92 -6.58
C ASN A 409 -13.30 -32.43 -6.99
N GLY A 410 -12.20 -31.84 -7.47
CA GLY A 410 -12.13 -30.45 -7.92
C GLY A 410 -11.86 -29.41 -6.83
N SER A 411 -11.79 -29.81 -5.55
CA SER A 411 -11.42 -28.92 -4.44
C SER A 411 -9.96 -28.48 -4.54
N PRO A 412 -9.62 -27.26 -4.08
CA PRO A 412 -8.24 -26.81 -4.07
C PRO A 412 -7.46 -27.49 -2.93
N GLU A 413 -6.33 -28.10 -3.23
CA GLU A 413 -5.41 -28.74 -2.29
C GLU A 413 -4.03 -28.07 -2.33
N LEU A 414 -3.42 -27.94 -1.14
CA LEU A 414 -2.11 -27.33 -1.00
C LEU A 414 -1.00 -28.36 -1.20
N PHE A 415 -0.10 -28.07 -2.12
CA PHE A 415 1.14 -28.78 -2.37
C PHE A 415 2.31 -27.85 -2.03
N VAL A 416 3.16 -28.26 -1.10
CA VAL A 416 4.36 -27.50 -0.74
C VAL A 416 5.59 -28.33 -1.07
N GLN A 417 6.50 -27.77 -1.87
CA GLN A 417 7.73 -28.46 -2.20
C GLN A 417 8.59 -28.64 -0.93
N GLY A 418 8.99 -29.88 -0.62
CA GLY A 418 9.90 -30.18 0.49
C GLY A 418 9.30 -30.13 1.91
N TYR A 419 7.97 -30.11 2.08
CA TYR A 419 7.34 -30.03 3.40
C TYR A 419 6.67 -31.36 3.82
N PRO A 420 7.17 -32.07 4.85
CA PRO A 420 6.63 -33.37 5.27
C PRO A 420 5.55 -33.32 6.38
N LYS A 421 4.88 -32.17 6.61
CA LYS A 421 3.92 -31.99 7.74
C LYS A 421 2.45 -31.94 7.31
N LYS A 422 1.55 -32.20 8.27
CA LYS A 422 0.10 -31.97 8.17
C LYS A 422 -0.15 -30.53 7.71
N MET A 423 -0.70 -30.38 6.51
CA MET A 423 -0.95 -29.07 5.90
C MET A 423 -2.12 -28.36 6.59
N PRO A 424 -2.07 -27.03 6.71
CA PRO A 424 -3.25 -26.25 7.10
C PRO A 424 -4.37 -26.45 6.07
N PHE A 425 -5.60 -26.34 6.54
CA PHE A 425 -6.77 -26.30 5.68
C PHE A 425 -7.05 -24.87 5.26
N PHE A 426 -7.62 -24.67 4.08
CA PHE A 426 -8.06 -23.37 3.60
C PHE A 426 -9.36 -23.51 2.82
N SER A 427 -10.06 -22.40 2.68
CA SER A 427 -11.27 -22.32 1.85
C SER A 427 -11.28 -20.99 1.13
N ILE A 428 -11.77 -20.99 -0.11
CA ILE A 428 -11.82 -19.81 -0.97
C ILE A 428 -13.25 -19.67 -1.49
N SER A 429 -13.74 -18.45 -1.53
CA SER A 429 -14.91 -18.07 -2.33
C SER A 429 -14.64 -16.80 -3.10
N HIS A 430 -15.33 -16.62 -4.22
CA HIS A 430 -15.30 -15.37 -4.95
C HIS A 430 -16.68 -15.12 -5.55
N LYS A 431 -17.12 -13.86 -5.48
CA LYS A 431 -18.34 -13.44 -6.14
C LYS A 431 -18.28 -11.99 -6.50
N ASN A 432 -18.39 -11.72 -7.80
CA ASN A 432 -18.50 -10.39 -8.40
C ASN A 432 -17.38 -9.44 -7.97
N ASP A 433 -17.55 -8.84 -6.80
CA ASP A 433 -16.75 -7.74 -6.30
C ASP A 433 -15.70 -8.20 -5.29
N TYR A 434 -15.86 -9.37 -4.66
CA TYR A 434 -14.99 -9.84 -3.59
C TYR A 434 -14.44 -11.24 -3.80
N ILE A 435 -13.24 -11.44 -3.29
CA ILE A 435 -12.58 -12.72 -3.07
C ILE A 435 -12.40 -12.85 -1.56
N PHE A 436 -12.89 -13.95 -1.00
CA PHE A 436 -12.87 -14.26 0.42
C PHE A 436 -12.08 -15.54 0.62
N CYS A 437 -11.09 -15.52 1.53
CA CYS A 437 -10.27 -16.67 1.85
C CYS A 437 -10.09 -16.79 3.36
N THR A 438 -9.93 -18.03 3.82
CA THR A 438 -9.48 -18.30 5.19
C THR A 438 -8.58 -19.53 5.24
N ALA A 439 -7.73 -19.61 6.25
CA ALA A 439 -6.94 -20.79 6.57
C ALA A 439 -7.00 -21.12 8.07
N HIS A 440 -6.87 -22.40 8.39
CA HIS A 440 -6.84 -22.89 9.76
C HIS A 440 -5.83 -24.04 9.89
N PRO A 441 -5.00 -24.07 10.95
CA PRO A 441 -3.87 -24.99 11.02
C PRO A 441 -4.27 -26.47 11.10
N ASN A 442 -5.41 -26.78 11.72
CA ASN A 442 -5.74 -28.16 12.12
C ASN A 442 -7.17 -28.61 11.87
N ARG A 443 -8.02 -27.75 11.31
CA ARG A 443 -9.47 -28.00 11.17
C ARG A 443 -9.88 -27.58 9.78
N LYS A 444 -10.72 -28.39 9.16
CA LYS A 444 -11.31 -28.04 7.87
C LYS A 444 -12.23 -26.83 8.05
N VAL A 445 -12.28 -25.99 7.03
CA VAL A 445 -13.00 -24.72 7.02
C VAL A 445 -13.86 -24.66 5.77
N GLY A 446 -15.02 -24.04 5.89
CA GLY A 446 -15.93 -23.80 4.78
C GLY A 446 -16.39 -22.36 4.81
N ILE A 447 -16.21 -21.64 3.71
CA ILE A 447 -16.63 -20.23 3.60
C ILE A 447 -17.35 -19.97 2.30
N ASP A 448 -18.22 -18.98 2.27
CA ASP A 448 -18.81 -18.50 1.03
C ASP A 448 -18.98 -16.98 1.00
N VAL A 449 -19.02 -16.42 -0.20
CA VAL A 449 -19.41 -15.03 -0.45
C VAL A 449 -20.42 -15.00 -1.58
N GLU A 450 -21.60 -14.42 -1.36
CA GLU A 450 -22.65 -14.31 -2.37
C GLU A 450 -23.26 -12.90 -2.36
N GLY A 451 -23.43 -12.31 -3.54
CA GLY A 451 -24.13 -11.04 -3.68
C GLY A 451 -25.65 -11.23 -3.57
N VAL A 452 -26.32 -10.36 -2.81
CA VAL A 452 -27.78 -10.42 -2.64
C VAL A 452 -28.46 -10.21 -4.00
N SER A 453 -29.24 -11.20 -4.44
CA SER A 453 -29.81 -11.23 -5.80
C SER A 453 -31.14 -11.97 -5.86
N GLU A 454 -32.10 -11.40 -6.60
CA GLU A 454 -33.39 -12.03 -6.93
C GLU A 454 -33.25 -13.37 -7.65
N ARG A 455 -32.09 -13.65 -8.27
CA ARG A 455 -31.80 -14.93 -8.92
C ARG A 455 -32.07 -16.10 -7.99
N LEU A 456 -31.76 -15.95 -6.70
CA LEU A 456 -31.91 -17.02 -5.71
C LEU A 456 -33.37 -17.32 -5.38
N ILE A 457 -34.26 -16.31 -5.43
CA ILE A 457 -35.71 -16.54 -5.30
C ILE A 457 -36.21 -17.44 -6.43
N LYS A 458 -35.75 -17.21 -7.67
CA LYS A 458 -36.19 -17.98 -8.85
C LYS A 458 -35.82 -19.46 -8.80
N VAL A 459 -34.87 -19.83 -7.93
CA VAL A 459 -34.39 -21.21 -7.78
C VAL A 459 -34.59 -21.76 -6.37
N LYS A 460 -35.35 -21.07 -5.50
CA LYS A 460 -35.50 -21.44 -4.08
C LYS A 460 -36.01 -22.86 -3.86
N GLU A 461 -36.92 -23.32 -4.71
CA GLU A 461 -37.49 -24.68 -4.63
C GLU A 461 -36.42 -25.78 -4.76
N LYS A 462 -35.23 -25.47 -5.28
CA LYS A 462 -34.11 -26.42 -5.41
C LYS A 462 -33.32 -26.59 -4.11
N TYR A 463 -33.42 -25.66 -3.16
CA TYR A 463 -32.55 -25.63 -2.00
C TYR A 463 -33.19 -25.20 -0.69
N VAL A 464 -34.47 -24.81 -0.72
CA VAL A 464 -35.24 -24.41 0.45
C VAL A 464 -36.43 -25.35 0.57
N SER A 465 -36.53 -26.06 1.70
CA SER A 465 -37.72 -26.84 2.04
C SER A 465 -38.81 -25.95 2.66
N GLY A 466 -40.07 -26.43 2.69
CA GLY A 466 -41.17 -25.68 3.29
C GLY A 466 -40.98 -25.34 4.78
N GLU A 467 -40.30 -26.21 5.54
CA GLU A 467 -39.93 -25.96 6.94
C GLU A 467 -38.93 -24.79 7.04
N GLU A 468 -37.88 -24.82 6.21
CA GLU A 468 -36.87 -23.76 6.17
C GLU A 468 -37.47 -22.44 5.69
N GLU A 469 -38.35 -22.47 4.70
CA GLU A 469 -39.04 -21.28 4.20
C GLU A 469 -39.91 -20.64 5.28
N THR A 470 -40.66 -21.45 6.02
CA THR A 470 -41.46 -20.96 7.17
C THR A 470 -40.54 -20.28 8.19
N LEU A 471 -39.41 -20.90 8.53
CA LEU A 471 -38.46 -20.36 9.49
C LEU A 471 -37.87 -19.01 9.04
N LEU A 472 -37.46 -18.91 7.77
CA LEU A 472 -36.93 -17.66 7.19
C LEU A 472 -37.95 -16.52 7.24
N LEU A 473 -39.24 -16.82 7.10
CA LEU A 473 -40.34 -15.85 7.14
C LEU A 473 -40.75 -15.45 8.58
N THR A 474 -40.65 -16.38 9.53
CA THR A 474 -41.09 -16.13 10.91
C THR A 474 -40.08 -15.41 11.78
N ASP A 475 -38.78 -15.69 11.59
CA ASP A 475 -37.71 -15.30 12.53
C ASP A 475 -37.06 -13.94 12.21
N SER A 476 -37.72 -13.13 11.40
CA SER A 476 -37.23 -11.82 10.99
C SER A 476 -38.35 -10.79 11.13
N PRO A 477 -38.32 -9.95 12.18
CA PRO A 477 -39.24 -8.83 12.34
C PRO A 477 -39.32 -7.97 11.07
N ASP A 478 -38.17 -7.76 10.41
CA ASP A 478 -38.03 -6.96 9.18
C ASP A 478 -38.28 -7.73 7.86
N ALA A 479 -38.44 -9.07 7.88
CA ALA A 479 -38.72 -9.82 6.63
C ALA A 479 -40.18 -9.73 6.20
N ARG A 480 -41.07 -9.30 7.10
CA ARG A 480 -42.47 -9.00 6.80
C ARG A 480 -42.64 -7.64 6.11
N ASP A 481 -41.64 -6.75 6.22
CA ASP A 481 -41.77 -5.34 5.85
C ASP A 481 -41.14 -4.96 4.50
N SER A 482 -40.29 -5.80 3.87
CA SER A 482 -39.83 -5.52 2.50
C SER A 482 -39.32 -6.74 1.70
N HIS A 483 -39.52 -6.69 0.38
CA HIS A 483 -39.04 -7.69 -0.58
C HIS A 483 -37.51 -7.91 -0.52
N SER A 484 -36.74 -6.85 -0.25
CA SER A 484 -35.28 -6.88 -0.15
C SER A 484 -34.77 -7.69 1.04
N SER A 485 -35.43 -7.58 2.20
CA SER A 485 -35.10 -8.39 3.40
C SER A 485 -35.24 -9.89 3.11
N LEU A 486 -36.27 -10.29 2.36
CA LEU A 486 -36.51 -11.69 2.01
C LEU A 486 -35.43 -12.23 1.05
N ILE A 487 -35.06 -11.47 0.01
CA ILE A 487 -33.95 -11.84 -0.90
C ILE A 487 -32.67 -12.07 -0.10
N ARG A 488 -32.39 -11.20 0.87
CA ARG A 488 -31.21 -11.34 1.74
C ARG A 488 -31.23 -12.65 2.53
N ARG A 489 -32.35 -13.03 3.14
CA ARG A 489 -32.48 -14.29 3.89
C ARG A 489 -32.26 -15.54 3.02
N TYR A 490 -32.81 -15.54 1.81
CA TYR A 490 -32.55 -16.61 0.84
C TYR A 490 -31.07 -16.67 0.43
N THR A 491 -30.42 -15.51 0.33
CA THR A 491 -28.97 -15.42 0.05
C THR A 491 -28.14 -15.94 1.22
N GLU A 492 -28.51 -15.61 2.46
CA GLU A 492 -27.86 -16.14 3.67
C GLU A 492 -27.95 -17.66 3.77
N LEU A 493 -29.12 -18.24 3.48
CA LEU A 493 -29.29 -19.69 3.45
C LEU A 493 -28.45 -20.34 2.34
N TRP A 494 -28.44 -19.75 1.14
CA TRP A 494 -27.61 -20.22 0.03
C TRP A 494 -26.12 -20.23 0.41
N ALA A 495 -25.60 -19.09 0.85
CA ALA A 495 -24.19 -18.94 1.23
C ALA A 495 -23.81 -19.89 2.39
N SER A 496 -24.74 -20.09 3.34
CA SER A 496 -24.56 -21.09 4.41
C SER A 496 -24.41 -22.49 3.86
N LYS A 497 -25.28 -22.92 2.94
CA LYS A 497 -25.21 -24.25 2.32
C LYS A 497 -23.95 -24.40 1.44
N GLU A 498 -23.52 -23.38 0.72
CA GLU A 498 -22.23 -23.39 -0.02
C GLU A 498 -21.02 -23.48 0.90
N SER A 499 -21.06 -22.83 2.07
CA SER A 499 -19.99 -22.97 3.07
C SER A 499 -19.92 -24.43 3.60
N ILE A 500 -21.07 -25.08 3.78
CA ILE A 500 -21.17 -26.49 4.17
C ILE A 500 -20.63 -27.41 3.05
N VAL A 501 -20.95 -27.11 1.78
CA VAL A 501 -20.40 -27.82 0.60
C VAL A 501 -18.88 -27.88 0.65
N LYS A 502 -18.24 -26.72 0.85
CA LYS A 502 -16.77 -26.64 0.89
C LYS A 502 -16.17 -27.32 2.11
N TYR A 503 -16.91 -27.37 3.21
CA TYR A 503 -16.47 -28.11 4.37
C TYR A 503 -16.63 -29.63 4.20
N LEU A 504 -17.67 -30.11 3.52
CA LEU A 504 -17.93 -31.54 3.37
C LEU A 504 -17.31 -32.17 2.11
N ASP A 505 -16.76 -31.36 1.20
CA ASP A 505 -16.40 -31.80 -0.17
C ASP A 505 -17.55 -32.52 -0.88
N SER A 506 -18.76 -31.99 -0.73
CA SER A 506 -20.00 -32.59 -1.26
C SER A 506 -20.56 -31.76 -2.42
N SER A 507 -21.59 -32.29 -3.10
CA SER A 507 -22.30 -31.49 -4.10
C SER A 507 -23.28 -30.53 -3.44
N PHE A 508 -23.57 -29.40 -4.08
CA PHE A 508 -24.58 -28.47 -3.55
C PHE A 508 -25.96 -29.13 -3.41
N LEU A 509 -26.35 -29.99 -4.35
CA LEU A 509 -27.64 -30.69 -4.29
C LEU A 509 -27.71 -31.66 -3.10
N ASP A 510 -26.63 -32.37 -2.82
CA ASP A 510 -26.56 -33.25 -1.64
C ASP A 510 -26.74 -32.43 -0.35
N VAL A 511 -26.00 -31.33 -0.21
CA VAL A 511 -26.10 -30.47 0.97
C VAL A 511 -27.47 -29.82 1.07
N ALA A 512 -28.04 -29.36 -0.05
CA ALA A 512 -29.36 -28.78 -0.11
C ALA A 512 -30.45 -29.71 0.43
N GLN A 513 -30.33 -31.01 0.17
CA GLN A 513 -31.26 -32.04 0.64
C GLN A 513 -30.96 -32.52 2.06
N LYS A 514 -29.68 -32.66 2.43
CA LYS A 514 -29.26 -33.30 3.69
C LYS A 514 -29.06 -32.32 4.84
N ALA A 515 -28.72 -31.06 4.57
CA ALA A 515 -28.55 -29.99 5.56
C ALA A 515 -29.84 -29.20 5.70
N VAL A 516 -30.62 -29.48 6.74
CA VAL A 516 -31.90 -28.81 6.99
C VAL A 516 -31.71 -27.75 8.07
N LEU A 517 -32.03 -26.49 7.76
CA LEU A 517 -32.02 -25.40 8.73
C LEU A 517 -33.11 -25.62 9.79
N LYS A 518 -32.72 -25.59 11.07
CA LYS A 518 -33.60 -25.83 12.22
C LYS A 518 -33.81 -24.61 13.10
N LYS A 519 -32.84 -23.70 13.11
CA LYS A 519 -32.89 -22.51 13.96
C LYS A 519 -32.07 -21.38 13.34
N ILE A 520 -32.55 -20.15 13.51
CA ILE A 520 -31.77 -18.95 13.28
C ILE A 520 -31.65 -18.24 14.64
N GLU A 521 -30.47 -17.70 14.94
CA GLU A 521 -30.28 -16.81 16.08
C GLU A 521 -29.40 -15.65 15.64
N ASN A 522 -29.99 -14.46 15.53
CA ASN A 522 -29.34 -13.29 14.95
C ASN A 522 -28.82 -13.58 13.53
N ASN A 523 -27.50 -13.76 13.41
CA ASN A 523 -26.80 -14.06 12.18
C ASN A 523 -26.26 -15.50 12.11
N LYS A 524 -26.63 -16.35 13.08
CA LYS A 524 -26.21 -17.75 13.19
C LYS A 524 -27.31 -18.66 12.66
N PHE A 525 -26.96 -19.58 11.77
CA PHE A 525 -27.88 -20.54 11.18
C PHE A 525 -27.47 -21.94 11.62
N TYR A 526 -28.40 -22.67 12.23
CA TYR A 526 -28.15 -24.00 12.79
C TYR A 526 -28.83 -25.06 11.93
N PHE A 527 -28.03 -25.98 11.41
CA PHE A 527 -28.46 -27.06 10.53
C PHE A 527 -28.32 -28.42 11.22
N ILE A 528 -29.21 -29.34 10.87
CA ILE A 528 -28.97 -30.77 11.05
C ILE A 528 -28.58 -31.33 9.70
N TYR A 529 -27.40 -31.93 9.62
CA TYR A 529 -26.95 -32.68 8.45
C TYR A 529 -27.06 -34.18 8.72
N ASN A 530 -27.72 -34.90 7.82
CA ASN A 530 -27.78 -36.36 7.87
C ASN A 530 -26.67 -36.97 7.01
N ASP A 531 -25.73 -37.67 7.64
CA ASP A 531 -24.65 -38.35 6.92
C ASP A 531 -25.14 -39.51 6.04
N LEU A 532 -24.23 -40.17 5.31
CA LEU A 532 -24.57 -41.31 4.44
C LEU A 532 -25.20 -42.49 5.19
N ASN A 533 -24.99 -42.57 6.50
CA ASN A 533 -25.57 -43.59 7.38
C ASN A 533 -26.84 -43.09 8.10
N GLY A 534 -27.35 -41.89 7.74
CA GLY A 534 -28.49 -41.25 8.38
C GLY A 534 -28.22 -40.74 9.79
N ARG A 535 -26.96 -40.65 10.21
CA ARG A 535 -26.60 -40.11 11.52
C ARG A 535 -26.65 -38.58 11.47
N PRO A 536 -27.45 -37.94 12.33
CA PRO A 536 -27.53 -36.49 12.37
C PRO A 536 -26.29 -35.91 13.05
N PHE A 537 -25.69 -34.89 12.46
CA PHE A 537 -24.75 -34.01 13.13
C PHE A 537 -25.14 -32.55 12.97
N GLN A 538 -24.82 -31.75 13.99
CA GLN A 538 -25.15 -30.34 14.02
C GLN A 538 -24.07 -29.54 13.30
N LEU A 539 -24.52 -28.64 12.44
CA LEU A 539 -23.68 -27.67 11.76
C LEU A 539 -24.17 -26.27 12.10
N LYS A 540 -23.24 -25.32 12.20
CA LYS A 540 -23.57 -23.93 12.48
C LYS A 540 -22.83 -23.04 11.51
N THR A 541 -23.54 -22.19 10.79
CA THR A 541 -22.91 -21.13 10.01
C THR A 541 -23.15 -19.78 10.66
N VAL A 542 -22.28 -18.83 10.36
CA VAL A 542 -22.43 -17.43 10.78
C VAL A 542 -22.32 -16.58 9.54
N ASN A 543 -23.35 -15.77 9.31
CA ASN A 543 -23.47 -14.90 8.16
C ASN A 543 -23.12 -13.47 8.57
N PHE A 544 -22.35 -12.81 7.73
CA PHE A 544 -22.04 -11.39 7.87
C PHE A 544 -22.44 -10.67 6.60
N THR A 545 -22.71 -9.38 6.69
CA THR A 545 -23.15 -8.59 5.55
C THR A 545 -22.25 -7.38 5.38
N TYR A 546 -21.80 -7.17 4.15
CA TYR A 546 -20.99 -6.03 3.78
C TYR A 546 -21.20 -5.69 2.31
N SER A 547 -21.44 -4.41 2.00
CA SER A 547 -21.62 -3.91 0.63
C SER A 547 -22.56 -4.78 -0.24
N ASN A 548 -23.74 -5.14 0.29
CA ASN A 548 -24.74 -6.00 -0.38
C ASN A 548 -24.27 -7.44 -0.70
N HIS A 549 -23.25 -7.93 0.00
CA HIS A 549 -22.76 -9.30 -0.06
C HIS A 549 -22.92 -9.99 1.29
N ILE A 550 -23.19 -11.30 1.26
CA ILE A 550 -23.21 -12.17 2.41
C ILE A 550 -21.91 -12.95 2.46
N PHE A 551 -21.16 -12.79 3.55
CA PHE A 551 -19.98 -13.60 3.87
C PHE A 551 -20.40 -14.66 4.88
N SER A 552 -20.39 -15.92 4.49
CA SER A 552 -20.78 -17.05 5.34
C SER A 552 -19.56 -17.84 5.77
N ILE A 553 -19.50 -18.21 7.04
CA ILE A 553 -18.49 -19.13 7.57
C ILE A 553 -19.18 -20.31 8.25
N LEU A 554 -18.68 -21.52 8.02
CA LEU A 554 -19.04 -22.67 8.81
C LEU A 554 -18.19 -22.75 10.07
N ILE A 555 -18.86 -22.93 11.19
CA ILE A 555 -18.28 -23.17 12.51
C ILE A 555 -18.80 -24.52 12.98
N LEU A 556 -17.92 -25.50 13.07
CA LEU A 556 -18.25 -26.73 13.79
C LEU A 556 -18.28 -26.43 15.28
N GLY A 557 -19.19 -27.10 16.00
CA GLY A 557 -19.36 -26.99 17.46
C GLY A 557 -18.05 -26.63 18.16
N MET A 558 -17.98 -25.39 18.65
CA MET A 558 -17.15 -25.11 19.80
C MET A 558 -17.80 -25.92 20.92
N ASP A 559 -17.18 -27.02 21.31
CA ASP A 559 -17.48 -27.64 22.59
C ASP A 559 -17.39 -26.59 23.71
#